data_AF-A0A6A6CGH9-F1
#
_entry.id   AF-A0A6A6CGH9-F1
#
_cell.length_a   1.000
_cell.length_b   1.000
_cell.length_c   1.000
_cell.angle_alpha   90.00
_cell.angle_beta   90.00
_cell.angle_gamma   90.00
#
_symmetry.space_group_name_H-M   'P 1'
#
loop_
_entity.id
_entity.type
_entity.pdbx_description
1 polymer ?
#
loop_
_entity_poly.entity_id
_entity_poly.type
_entity_poly.pdbx_seq_one_letter_code
_entity_poly.pdbx_strand_id
1 'polypeptide(L)'
;MDSLETLAFADLELIKFQLDTFRQRIIALQNSRSPLFRLPGELRNKIFLFAMYAELLQRKCNLARHAGGQLYKTPSLFHVSRQIHSESIGVWLKDVLVWEEFDSEKHLWRRLSMNEIGEISRARTSFGDPGIVTKLAHCDLCRTREAVEASRSICARKGLVRVDFGQGENEVIGFPKLRWWVW
;
A
#
# COMPACT_ATOMS: atom_id res chain seq x y z
N MET A 1 -33.31 1.70 27.99
CA MET A 1 -32.51 1.21 26.86
C MET A 1 -31.97 -0.13 27.31
N ASP A 2 -32.50 -1.21 26.75
CA ASP A 2 -32.02 -2.55 27.08
C ASP A 2 -30.55 -2.65 26.66
N SER A 3 -29.69 -3.09 27.58
CA SER A 3 -28.27 -3.25 27.32
C SER A 3 -28.08 -4.36 26.28
N LEU A 4 -27.15 -4.20 25.35
CA LEU A 4 -26.78 -5.27 24.39
C LEU A 4 -26.41 -6.59 25.08
N GLU A 5 -26.02 -6.51 26.36
CA GLU A 5 -25.66 -7.64 27.22
C GLU A 5 -26.85 -8.49 27.66
N THR A 6 -28.09 -8.00 27.54
CA THR A 6 -29.30 -8.74 27.94
C THR A 6 -30.00 -9.45 26.78
N LEU A 7 -29.51 -9.30 25.54
CA LEU A 7 -30.07 -9.91 24.34
C LEU A 7 -29.56 -11.35 24.16
N ALA A 8 -30.42 -12.24 23.67
CA ALA A 8 -30.00 -13.58 23.32
C ALA A 8 -29.04 -13.56 22.12
N PHE A 9 -28.14 -14.54 22.04
CA PHE A 9 -27.16 -14.63 20.95
C PHE A 9 -27.81 -14.62 19.55
N ALA A 10 -28.94 -15.29 19.39
CA ALA A 10 -29.69 -15.31 18.13
C ALA A 10 -30.20 -13.92 17.72
N ASP A 11 -30.63 -13.10 18.68
CA ASP A 11 -31.07 -11.73 18.44
C ASP A 11 -29.89 -10.85 18.05
N LEU A 12 -28.72 -11.04 18.67
CA LEU A 12 -27.49 -10.34 18.31
C LEU A 12 -27.02 -10.71 16.90
N GLU A 13 -27.11 -11.98 16.49
CA GLU A 13 -26.80 -12.39 15.11
C GLU A 13 -27.77 -11.77 14.10
N LEU A 14 -29.07 -11.73 14.43
CA LEU A 14 -30.07 -11.08 13.59
C LEU A 14 -29.79 -9.59 13.43
N ILE A 15 -29.49 -8.88 14.53
CA ILE A 15 -29.14 -7.46 14.50
C ILE A 15 -27.87 -7.24 13.67
N LYS A 16 -26.84 -8.08 13.83
CA LYS A 16 -25.62 -8.01 13.03
C LYS A 16 -25.92 -8.16 11.53
N PHE A 17 -26.72 -9.16 11.16
CA PHE A 17 -27.12 -9.37 9.77
C PHE A 17 -27.90 -8.18 9.19
N GLN A 18 -28.81 -7.60 9.98
CA GLN A 18 -29.55 -6.41 9.59
C GLN A 18 -28.62 -5.20 9.40
N LEU A 19 -27.68 -4.97 10.31
CA LEU A 19 -26.68 -3.92 10.20
C LEU A 19 -25.80 -4.10 8.96
N ASP A 20 -25.37 -5.32 8.65
CA ASP A 20 -24.61 -5.62 7.44
C ASP A 20 -25.44 -5.33 6.18
N THR A 21 -26.73 -5.67 6.18
CA THR A 21 -27.65 -5.36 5.09
C THR A 21 -27.82 -3.84 4.91
N PHE A 22 -28.00 -3.09 5.99
CA PHE A 22 -28.09 -1.63 5.93
C PHE A 22 -26.79 -1.01 5.43
N ARG A 23 -25.64 -1.50 5.91
CA ARG A 23 -24.32 -1.09 5.45
C ARG A 23 -24.18 -1.28 3.94
N GLN A 24 -24.54 -2.45 3.42
CA GLN A 24 -24.51 -2.73 1.98
C GLN A 24 -25.42 -1.78 1.19
N ARG A 25 -26.64 -1.51 1.67
CA ARG A 25 -27.56 -0.57 1.02
C ARG A 25 -27.04 0.87 1.02
N ILE A 26 -26.47 1.33 2.13
CA ILE A 26 -25.86 2.67 2.23
C ILE A 26 -24.71 2.81 1.24
N ILE A 27 -23.83 1.81 1.16
CA ILE A 27 -22.72 1.79 0.20
C ILE A 27 -23.27 1.81 -1.24
N ALA A 28 -24.28 1.01 -1.55
CA ALA A 28 -24.91 1.01 -2.88
C ALA A 28 -25.50 2.38 -3.24
N LEU A 29 -26.16 3.06 -2.30
CA LEU A 29 -26.70 4.41 -2.48
C LEU A 29 -25.61 5.48 -2.62
N GLN A 30 -24.49 5.34 -1.91
CA GLN A 30 -23.34 6.23 -2.07
C GLN A 30 -22.69 6.02 -3.44
N ASN A 31 -22.51 4.76 -3.84
CA ASN A 31 -21.90 4.37 -5.11
C ASN A 31 -22.76 4.79 -6.30
N SER A 32 -24.09 4.75 -6.16
CA SER A 32 -25.01 5.17 -7.23
C SER A 32 -24.91 6.66 -7.56
N ARG A 33 -24.33 7.49 -6.69
CA ARG A 33 -24.13 8.92 -6.96
C ARG A 33 -22.89 9.21 -7.83
N SER A 34 -21.96 8.27 -7.94
CA SER A 34 -20.73 8.43 -8.71
C SER A 34 -20.73 7.51 -9.92
N PRO A 35 -20.57 8.05 -11.15
CA PRO A 35 -20.46 7.22 -12.35
C PRO A 35 -19.35 6.16 -12.26
N LEU A 36 -18.24 6.50 -11.59
CA LEU A 36 -17.11 5.59 -11.38
C LEU A 36 -17.51 4.40 -10.48
N PHE A 37 -18.27 4.64 -9.41
CA PHE A 37 -18.64 3.60 -8.45
C PHE A 37 -19.87 2.77 -8.87
N ARG A 38 -20.55 3.15 -9.95
CA ARG A 38 -21.54 2.30 -10.63
C ARG A 38 -20.91 1.17 -11.44
N LEU A 39 -19.64 1.29 -11.79
CA LEU A 39 -18.92 0.27 -12.56
C LEU A 39 -18.59 -0.95 -11.70
N PRO A 40 -18.54 -2.17 -12.27
CA PRO A 40 -17.99 -3.35 -11.62
C PRO A 40 -16.56 -3.12 -11.09
N GLY A 41 -16.21 -3.80 -9.99
CA GLY A 41 -14.92 -3.61 -9.31
C GLY A 41 -13.72 -3.86 -10.22
N GLU A 42 -13.83 -4.81 -11.14
CA GLU A 42 -12.79 -5.15 -12.12
C GLU A 42 -12.51 -3.99 -13.07
N LEU A 43 -13.56 -3.28 -13.51
CA LEU A 43 -13.41 -2.10 -14.36
C LEU A 43 -12.84 -0.93 -13.56
N ARG A 44 -13.29 -0.73 -12.32
CA ARG A 44 -12.73 0.30 -11.43
C ARG A 44 -11.24 0.07 -11.22
N ASN A 45 -10.82 -1.16 -10.95
CA ASN A 45 -9.42 -1.51 -10.76
C ASN A 45 -8.57 -1.18 -11.99
N LYS A 46 -9.06 -1.48 -13.20
CA LYS A 46 -8.38 -1.09 -14.45
C LYS A 46 -8.27 0.43 -14.59
N ILE A 47 -9.35 1.17 -14.28
CA ILE A 47 -9.35 2.64 -14.34
C ILE A 47 -8.32 3.20 -13.35
N PHE A 48 -8.29 2.70 -12.11
CA PHE A 48 -7.31 3.11 -11.12
C PHE A 48 -5.88 2.81 -11.59
N LEU A 49 -5.64 1.60 -12.10
CA LEU A 49 -4.33 1.21 -12.62
C LEU A 49 -3.85 2.15 -13.74
N PHE A 50 -4.71 2.42 -14.73
CA PHE A 50 -4.37 3.35 -15.82
C PHE A 50 -4.13 4.77 -15.33
N ALA A 51 -4.94 5.26 -14.38
CA ALA A 51 -4.74 6.58 -13.79
C ALA A 51 -3.38 6.67 -13.07
N MET A 52 -3.01 5.65 -12.29
CA MET A 52 -1.71 5.58 -11.62
C MET A 52 -0.57 5.54 -12.64
N TYR A 53 -0.65 4.71 -13.68
CA TYR A 53 0.38 4.64 -14.71
C TYR A 53 0.51 5.95 -15.50
N ALA A 54 -0.60 6.60 -15.85
CA ALA A 54 -0.56 7.90 -16.51
C ALA A 54 0.14 8.95 -15.65
N GLU A 55 -0.17 8.99 -14.35
CA GLU A 55 0.50 9.88 -13.40
C GLU A 55 1.99 9.55 -13.26
N LEU A 56 2.35 8.27 -13.17
CA LEU A 56 3.75 7.84 -13.11
C LEU A 56 4.52 8.21 -14.36
N LEU A 57 3.93 8.05 -15.55
CA LEU A 57 4.52 8.49 -16.81
C LEU A 57 4.73 10.01 -16.83
N GLN A 58 3.73 10.78 -16.41
CA GLN A 58 3.85 12.23 -16.30
C GLN A 58 4.98 12.64 -15.34
N ARG A 59 5.09 11.97 -14.18
CA ARG A 59 6.17 12.18 -13.22
C ARG A 59 7.54 11.80 -13.80
N LYS A 60 7.65 10.69 -14.55
CA LYS A 60 8.88 10.29 -15.25
C LYS A 60 9.33 11.37 -16.25
N CYS A 61 8.40 11.91 -17.05
CA CYS A 61 8.69 13.01 -17.98
C CYS A 61 9.11 14.31 -17.28
N ASN A 62 8.49 14.63 -16.14
CA ASN A 62 8.82 15.82 -15.36
C ASN A 62 10.15 15.68 -14.60
N LEU A 63 10.53 14.46 -14.19
CA LEU A 63 11.83 14.20 -13.56
C LEU A 63 13.00 14.51 -14.49
N ALA A 64 12.84 14.28 -15.79
CA ALA A 64 13.83 14.65 -16.81
C ALA A 64 14.01 16.18 -16.92
N ARG A 65 13.04 16.96 -16.42
CA ARG A 65 13.03 18.44 -16.47
C ARG A 65 13.38 19.08 -15.12
N HIS A 66 13.09 18.41 -14.00
CA HIS A 66 13.34 18.92 -12.65
C HIS A 66 13.84 17.80 -11.72
N ALA A 67 14.97 18.03 -11.04
CA ALA A 67 15.63 17.09 -10.12
C ALA A 67 14.88 16.91 -8.77
N GLY A 68 13.55 16.92 -8.77
CA GLY A 68 12.71 16.76 -7.58
C GLY A 68 12.13 15.34 -7.52
N GLY A 69 12.54 14.56 -6.53
CA GLY A 69 12.20 13.13 -6.32
C GLY A 69 10.72 12.80 -6.04
N GLN A 70 9.78 13.31 -6.85
CA GLN A 70 8.34 13.11 -6.68
C GLN A 70 7.81 11.82 -7.32
N LEU A 71 8.64 11.07 -8.06
CA LEU A 71 8.21 9.83 -8.74
C LEU A 71 7.54 8.83 -7.77
N TYR A 72 8.05 8.76 -6.54
CA TYR A 72 7.72 7.75 -5.55
C TYR A 72 6.69 8.18 -4.50
N LYS A 73 6.00 9.29 -4.71
CA LYS A 73 4.86 9.66 -3.85
C LYS A 73 3.66 8.77 -4.15
N THR A 74 2.72 8.66 -3.21
CA THR A 74 1.40 8.08 -3.52
C THR A 74 0.76 8.82 -4.70
N PRO A 75 -0.03 8.14 -5.55
CA PRO A 75 -0.74 8.79 -6.65
C PRO A 75 -1.65 9.91 -6.13
N SER A 76 -1.75 11.02 -6.85
CA SER A 76 -2.59 12.17 -6.51
C SER A 76 -4.07 11.78 -6.34
N LEU A 77 -4.53 10.77 -7.07
CA LEU A 77 -5.90 10.25 -6.99
C LEU A 77 -6.28 9.77 -5.58
N PHE A 78 -5.31 9.40 -4.74
CA PHE A 78 -5.52 8.99 -3.36
C PHE A 78 -6.04 10.14 -2.47
N HIS A 79 -5.77 11.38 -2.86
CA HIS A 79 -6.19 12.56 -2.13
C HIS A 79 -7.56 13.08 -2.56
N VAL A 80 -8.17 12.51 -3.60
CA VAL A 80 -9.48 12.96 -4.12
C VAL A 80 -10.61 12.64 -3.13
N SER A 81 -10.63 11.41 -2.59
CA SER A 81 -11.58 11.03 -1.54
C SER A 81 -11.12 9.79 -0.78
N ARG A 82 -11.62 9.63 0.45
CA ARG A 82 -11.36 8.42 1.27
C ARG A 82 -11.83 7.14 0.57
N GLN A 83 -12.93 7.22 -0.18
CA GLN A 83 -13.48 6.08 -0.90
C GLN A 83 -12.59 5.66 -2.08
N ILE A 84 -12.08 6.63 -2.86
CA ILE A 84 -11.13 6.35 -3.93
C ILE A 84 -9.86 5.74 -3.34
N HIS A 85 -9.35 6.30 -2.24
CA HIS A 85 -8.19 5.75 -1.55
C HIS A 85 -8.43 4.28 -1.14
N SER A 86 -9.54 3.98 -0.46
CA SER A 86 -9.83 2.61 0.01
C SER A 86 -10.00 1.61 -1.14
N GLU A 87 -10.57 2.02 -2.26
CA GLU A 87 -10.80 1.12 -3.42
C GLU A 87 -9.53 0.91 -4.25
N SER A 88 -8.66 1.92 -4.33
CA SER A 88 -7.48 1.90 -5.21
C SER A 88 -6.18 1.49 -4.53
N ILE A 89 -6.10 1.54 -3.19
CA ILE A 89 -4.88 1.17 -2.44
C ILE A 89 -4.46 -0.27 -2.72
N GLY A 90 -5.42 -1.20 -2.85
CA GLY A 90 -5.13 -2.60 -3.16
C GLY A 90 -4.46 -2.75 -4.53
N VAL A 91 -4.96 -2.04 -5.54
CA VAL A 91 -4.39 -2.01 -6.90
C VAL A 91 -2.98 -1.42 -6.88
N TRP A 92 -2.76 -0.35 -6.13
CA TRP A 92 -1.44 0.25 -5.99
C TRP A 92 -0.43 -0.73 -5.39
N LEU A 93 -0.75 -1.32 -4.24
CA LEU A 93 0.16 -2.24 -3.54
C LEU A 93 0.41 -3.53 -4.32
N LYS A 94 -0.59 -4.02 -5.06
CA LYS A 94 -0.54 -5.30 -5.79
C LYS A 94 0.05 -5.18 -7.19
N ASP A 95 -0.48 -4.24 -7.98
CA ASP A 95 -0.31 -4.22 -9.43
C ASP A 95 0.66 -3.13 -9.89
N VAL A 96 1.00 -2.18 -9.01
CA VAL A 96 1.92 -1.06 -9.33
C VAL A 96 3.24 -1.18 -8.57
N LEU A 97 3.20 -1.55 -7.30
CA LEU A 97 4.40 -1.70 -6.49
C LEU A 97 5.07 -3.06 -6.69
N VAL A 98 6.39 -3.03 -6.79
CA VAL A 98 7.26 -4.21 -6.73
C VAL A 98 7.87 -4.28 -5.35
N TRP A 99 7.68 -5.39 -4.65
CA TRP A 99 8.21 -5.60 -3.31
C TRP A 99 9.43 -6.51 -3.32
N GLU A 100 10.45 -6.14 -2.57
CA GLU A 100 11.66 -6.94 -2.43
C GLU A 100 12.12 -7.00 -0.97
N GLU A 101 12.64 -8.15 -0.57
CA GLU A 101 13.26 -8.42 0.72
C GLU A 101 14.74 -8.71 0.51
N PHE A 102 15.59 -8.23 1.42
CA PHE A 102 17.01 -8.57 1.40
C PHE A 102 17.26 -9.95 2.04
N ASP A 103 17.71 -10.91 1.23
CA ASP A 103 18.21 -12.21 1.65
C ASP A 103 19.63 -12.04 2.16
N SER A 104 19.82 -12.17 3.49
CA SER A 104 21.12 -11.99 4.14
C SER A 104 22.11 -13.10 3.84
N GLU A 105 21.64 -14.31 3.57
CA GLU A 105 22.49 -15.47 3.29
C GLU A 105 23.07 -15.36 1.87
N LYS A 106 22.23 -14.96 0.92
CA LYS A 106 22.64 -14.83 -0.49
C LYS A 106 23.18 -13.44 -0.82
N HIS A 107 23.05 -12.49 0.10
CA HIS A 107 23.36 -11.07 -0.11
C HIS A 107 22.65 -10.47 -1.34
N LEU A 108 21.41 -10.89 -1.60
CA LEU A 108 20.63 -10.52 -2.78
C LEU A 108 19.24 -10.02 -2.40
N TRP A 109 18.62 -9.24 -3.29
CA TRP A 109 17.24 -8.81 -3.13
C TRP A 109 16.32 -9.81 -3.83
N ARG A 110 15.37 -10.37 -3.09
CA ARG A 110 14.38 -11.33 -3.56
C ARG A 110 13.04 -10.64 -3.70
N ARG A 111 12.36 -10.85 -4.83
CA ARG A 111 11.00 -10.33 -5.05
C ARG A 111 10.01 -11.09 -4.17
N LEU A 112 9.15 -10.35 -3.49
CA LEU A 112 8.06 -10.90 -2.68
C LEU A 112 6.78 -11.00 -3.49
N SER A 113 6.05 -12.07 -3.27
CA SER A 113 4.66 -12.24 -3.67
C SER A 113 3.72 -11.46 -2.75
N MET A 114 2.50 -11.22 -3.22
CA MET A 114 1.49 -10.55 -2.39
C MET A 114 1.02 -11.38 -1.20
N ASN A 115 1.15 -12.71 -1.27
CA ASN A 115 0.85 -13.57 -0.14
C ASN A 115 1.87 -13.36 0.98
N GLU A 116 3.17 -13.31 0.63
CA GLU A 116 4.26 -13.02 1.57
C GLU A 116 4.11 -11.61 2.16
N ILE A 117 3.76 -10.61 1.35
CA ILE A 117 3.46 -9.25 1.85
C ILE A 117 2.27 -9.25 2.81
N GLY A 118 1.22 -10.01 2.49
CA GLY A 118 0.05 -10.16 3.32
C GLY A 118 0.36 -10.89 4.63
N GLU A 119 1.30 -11.82 4.64
CA GLU A 119 1.80 -12.48 5.85
C GLU A 119 2.61 -11.51 6.72
N ILE A 120 3.52 -10.75 6.11
CA ILE A 120 4.29 -9.70 6.81
C ILE A 120 3.36 -8.66 7.45
N SER A 121 2.32 -8.24 6.73
CA SER A 121 1.34 -7.25 7.22
C SER A 121 0.43 -7.78 8.34
N ARG A 122 0.27 -9.11 8.43
CA ARG A 122 -0.55 -9.78 9.44
C ARG A 122 0.28 -10.38 10.57
N ALA A 123 1.61 -10.31 10.48
CA ALA A 123 2.50 -10.87 11.47
C ALA A 123 2.31 -10.10 12.79
N ARG A 124 1.51 -10.66 13.70
CA ARG A 124 1.35 -10.08 15.04
C ARG A 124 2.69 -10.08 15.75
N THR A 125 3.17 -8.89 16.05
CA THR A 125 4.37 -8.72 16.87
C THR A 125 3.94 -8.39 18.29
N SER A 126 4.87 -8.53 19.24
CA SER A 126 4.69 -8.05 20.62
C SER A 126 4.39 -6.55 20.73
N PHE A 127 4.48 -5.81 19.62
CA PHE A 127 4.29 -4.37 19.51
C PHE A 127 3.01 -3.96 18.76
N GLY A 128 2.17 -4.93 18.36
CA GLY A 128 0.91 -4.69 17.64
C GLY A 128 0.92 -5.20 16.21
N ASP A 129 -0.11 -4.80 15.45
CA ASP A 129 -0.27 -5.17 14.05
C ASP A 129 0.65 -4.28 13.17
N PRO A 130 1.60 -4.86 12.41
CA PRO A 130 2.53 -4.10 11.59
C PRO A 130 1.80 -3.34 10.48
N GLY A 131 1.95 -2.02 10.49
CA GLY A 131 1.52 -1.18 9.37
C GLY A 131 2.61 -1.11 8.31
N ILE A 132 2.29 -1.41 7.06
CA ILE A 132 3.18 -1.09 5.95
C ILE A 132 3.10 0.41 5.69
N VAL A 133 4.19 1.15 6.00
CA VAL A 133 4.27 2.58 5.74
C VAL A 133 5.31 2.85 4.67
N THR A 134 4.86 3.39 3.53
CA THR A 134 5.74 3.88 2.49
C THR A 134 6.38 5.18 2.95
N LYS A 135 7.69 5.18 3.21
CA LYS A 135 8.47 6.41 3.46
C LYS A 135 9.33 6.73 2.23
N LEU A 136 9.58 8.02 1.99
CA LEU A 136 10.62 8.40 1.05
C LEU A 136 11.97 8.07 1.70
N ALA A 137 12.61 6.98 1.28
CA ALA A 137 14.04 6.86 1.53
C ALA A 137 14.81 7.50 0.39
N HIS A 138 15.51 8.56 0.75
CA HIS A 138 16.67 8.98 0.00
C HIS A 138 17.70 7.85 0.15
N CYS A 139 17.93 7.07 -0.92
CA CYS A 139 19.17 6.32 -1.01
C CYS A 139 20.30 7.34 -0.84
N ASP A 140 21.02 7.27 0.26
CA ASP A 140 22.12 8.20 0.48
C ASP A 140 23.12 8.08 -0.69
N LEU A 141 23.81 9.19 -0.97
CA LEU A 141 24.76 9.27 -2.07
C LEU A 141 25.91 8.27 -1.91
N CYS A 142 26.33 7.94 -0.69
CA CYS A 142 27.38 6.97 -0.41
C CYS A 142 26.97 5.54 -0.78
N ARG A 143 25.76 5.09 -0.42
CA ARG A 143 25.23 3.77 -0.81
C ARG A 143 24.96 3.66 -2.31
N THR A 144 24.58 4.77 -2.94
CA THR A 144 24.48 4.84 -4.40
C THR A 144 25.86 4.72 -5.02
N ARG A 145 26.87 5.39 -4.46
CA ARG A 145 28.27 5.35 -4.91
C ARG A 145 28.87 3.95 -4.76
N GLU A 146 28.71 3.29 -3.62
CA GLU A 146 29.16 1.91 -3.40
C GLU A 146 28.52 0.93 -4.38
N ALA A 147 27.22 1.09 -4.68
CA ALA A 147 26.55 0.23 -5.66
C ALA A 147 27.05 0.45 -7.09
N VAL A 148 27.40 1.68 -7.45
CA VAL A 148 28.05 2.05 -8.73
C VAL A 148 29.47 1.48 -8.80
N GLU A 149 30.26 1.71 -7.77
CA GLU A 149 31.65 1.26 -7.64
C GLU A 149 31.74 -0.27 -7.65
N ALA A 150 30.75 -0.97 -7.08
CA ALA A 150 30.66 -2.43 -7.08
C ALA A 150 30.08 -3.05 -8.37
N SER A 151 29.86 -2.26 -9.43
CA SER A 151 29.33 -2.72 -10.73
C SER A 151 28.02 -3.53 -10.64
N ARG A 152 27.20 -3.27 -9.63
CA ARG A 152 25.85 -3.85 -9.53
C ARG A 152 24.93 -3.02 -10.41
N SER A 153 24.19 -3.64 -11.32
CA SER A 153 23.30 -2.93 -12.25
C SER A 153 22.45 -1.87 -11.53
N ILE A 154 22.75 -0.60 -11.78
CA ILE A 154 22.04 0.55 -11.21
C ILE A 154 20.76 0.72 -12.02
N CYS A 155 19.75 -0.06 -11.70
CA CYS A 155 18.41 0.32 -12.07
C CYS A 155 18.03 1.49 -11.16
N ALA A 156 17.40 2.54 -11.69
CA ALA A 156 16.91 3.68 -10.90
C ALA A 156 15.76 3.24 -9.96
N ARG A 157 16.07 2.40 -8.97
CA ARG A 157 15.16 1.74 -8.04
C ARG A 157 15.28 2.45 -6.70
N LYS A 158 14.41 3.43 -6.42
CA LYS A 158 14.49 4.19 -5.16
C LYS A 158 13.11 4.41 -4.51
N GLY A 159 12.69 3.48 -3.67
CA GLY A 159 11.65 3.64 -2.64
C GLY A 159 11.93 2.65 -1.50
N LEU A 160 11.84 3.07 -0.23
CA LEU A 160 11.99 2.17 0.92
C LEU A 160 10.68 2.19 1.69
N VAL A 161 10.07 1.03 1.88
CA VAL A 161 9.01 0.88 2.87
C VAL A 161 9.72 0.49 4.15
N ARG A 162 9.37 1.14 5.25
CA ARG A 162 9.64 0.60 6.56
C ARG A 162 8.31 0.01 7.06
N VAL A 163 8.40 -1.17 7.66
CA VAL A 163 7.29 -1.65 8.49
C VAL A 163 7.26 -0.74 9.72
N ASP A 164 6.16 -0.02 9.91
CA ASP A 164 5.97 0.88 11.04
C ASP A 164 5.19 0.14 12.12
N PHE A 165 5.77 0.10 13.32
CA PHE A 165 5.19 -0.56 14.49
C PHE A 165 4.59 0.45 15.48
N GLY A 166 4.42 1.72 15.08
CA GLY A 166 3.72 2.72 15.89
C GLY A 166 4.54 3.34 17.04
N GLN A 167 5.85 3.06 17.12
CA GLN A 167 6.77 3.79 18.00
C GLN A 167 7.88 4.44 17.17
N GLY A 168 8.08 5.75 17.39
CA GLY A 168 8.98 6.59 16.61
C GLY A 168 10.39 6.00 16.45
N GLU A 169 10.91 6.16 15.23
CA GLU A 169 12.30 6.05 14.71
C GLU A 169 13.31 5.04 15.29
N ASN A 170 12.94 4.17 16.22
CA ASN A 170 13.82 3.09 16.66
C ASN A 170 13.69 1.93 15.68
N GLU A 171 14.74 1.75 14.88
CA GLU A 171 14.95 0.60 14.01
C GLU A 171 14.87 -0.67 14.86
N VAL A 172 13.72 -1.36 14.82
CA VAL A 172 13.55 -2.60 15.58
C VAL A 172 14.45 -3.66 14.94
N ILE A 173 15.50 -4.03 15.66
CA ILE A 173 16.48 -5.04 15.26
C ILE A 173 15.74 -6.38 15.07
N GLY A 174 15.78 -6.93 13.86
CA GLY A 174 15.22 -8.25 13.55
C GLY A 174 14.11 -8.29 12.49
N PHE A 175 13.67 -7.14 11.95
CA PHE A 175 12.64 -7.13 10.89
C PHE A 175 13.24 -7.16 9.48
N PRO A 176 12.52 -7.75 8.50
CA PRO A 176 13.01 -7.88 7.14
C PRO A 176 13.25 -6.51 6.52
N LYS A 177 14.43 -6.34 5.91
CA LYS A 177 14.75 -5.14 5.14
C LYS A 177 13.93 -5.18 3.85
N LEU A 178 12.78 -4.52 3.86
CA LEU A 178 11.90 -4.41 2.70
C LEU A 178 12.20 -3.15 1.90
N ARG A 179 12.07 -3.26 0.58
CA ARG A 179 12.05 -2.10 -0.31
C ARG A 179 10.99 -2.27 -1.38
N TRP A 180 10.63 -1.17 -2.02
CA TRP A 180 9.71 -1.20 -3.14
C TRP A 180 10.11 -0.23 -4.24
N TRP A 181 9.67 -0.52 -5.45
CA TRP A 181 9.84 0.36 -6.60
C TRP A 181 8.63 0.27 -7.53
N VAL A 182 8.51 1.24 -8.43
CA VAL A 182 7.46 1.28 -9.44
C VAL A 182 8.01 0.76 -10.75
N TRP A 183 7.28 -0.14 -11.42
CA TRP A 183 7.68 -0.69 -12.72
C TRP A 183 7.88 0.39 -13.81
#